data_AF-A0AAD4PSQ8-F1
#
_entry.id   AF-A0AAD4PSQ8-F1
#
_cell.length_a   1.000
_cell.length_b   1.000
_cell.length_c   1.000
_cell.angle_alpha   90.00
_cell.angle_beta   90.00
_cell.angle_gamma   90.00
#
_symmetry.space_group_name_H-M   'P 1'
#
loop_
_entity.id
_entity.type
_entity.pdbx_description
1 polymer ?
#
loop_
_entity_poly.entity_id
_entity_poly.type
_entity_poly.pdbx_seq_one_letter_code
_entity_poly.pdbx_strand_id
1 'polypeptide(L)'
;MSLPANQDAIAFLDDEGPFLENMDNQRFESYKSLVENLKQCGIFWVTGLSQIQCQDLRFGQITGFARTIRSEMLVDFATCEVDNVNTSLDVFGKFQIRKEDGTLKPEFEYASIDNTTYTLLLNARRAVEVELE
;
A
#
# COMPACT_ATOMS: atom_id res chain seq x y z
N MET A 1 -10.96 -7.07 16.22
CA MET A 1 -11.70 -5.84 15.85
C MET A 1 -12.39 -6.13 14.53
N SER A 2 -13.71 -5.99 14.41
CA SER A 2 -14.42 -6.26 13.16
C SER A 2 -14.54 -4.96 12.36
N LEU A 3 -14.10 -4.95 11.11
CA LEU A 3 -14.30 -3.82 10.21
C LEU A 3 -15.77 -3.79 9.73
N PRO A 4 -16.39 -2.61 9.59
CA PRO A 4 -17.71 -2.51 8.99
C PRO A 4 -17.72 -3.10 7.58
N ALA A 5 -18.74 -3.89 7.26
CA ALA A 5 -18.86 -4.47 5.92
C ALA A 5 -18.98 -3.38 4.86
N ASN A 6 -18.34 -3.59 3.70
CA ASN A 6 -18.38 -2.69 2.54
C ASN A 6 -17.83 -1.27 2.80
N GLN A 7 -16.99 -1.09 3.83
CA GLN A 7 -16.30 0.18 4.07
C GLN A 7 -14.80 -0.05 4.04
N ASP A 8 -14.11 0.66 3.15
CA ASP A 8 -12.66 0.63 3.10
C ASP A 8 -12.06 1.30 4.34
N ALA A 9 -10.95 0.75 4.83
CA ALA A 9 -10.21 1.27 5.97
C ALA A 9 -8.92 1.96 5.50
N ILE A 10 -8.64 3.15 6.04
CA ILE A 10 -7.31 3.77 5.97
C ILE A 10 -6.56 3.46 7.27
N ALA A 11 -5.32 2.98 7.15
CA ALA A 11 -4.54 2.48 8.27
C ALA A 11 -3.21 3.23 8.39
N PHE A 12 -3.00 3.89 9.52
CA PHE A 12 -1.77 4.59 9.90
C PHE A 12 -0.94 3.73 10.86
N LEU A 13 -0.60 2.52 10.45
CA LEU A 13 0.12 1.56 11.30
C LEU A 13 1.57 1.98 11.56
N ASP A 14 2.13 2.81 10.67
CA ASP A 14 3.51 3.28 10.72
C ASP A 14 3.67 4.66 11.42
N ASP A 15 2.62 5.21 12.02
CA ASP A 15 2.63 6.57 12.60
C ASP A 15 3.67 6.73 13.72
N GLU A 16 3.83 5.69 14.55
CA GLU A 16 4.83 5.62 15.62
C GLU A 16 6.20 5.06 15.15
N GLY A 17 6.34 4.79 13.84
CA GLY A 17 7.53 4.20 13.22
C GLY A 17 7.24 2.88 12.47
N PRO A 18 8.27 2.24 11.88
CA PRO A 18 8.09 1.07 11.01
C PRO A 18 7.37 -0.08 11.70
N PHE A 19 6.15 -0.37 11.28
CA PHE A 19 5.24 -1.30 11.95
C PHE A 19 5.76 -2.73 11.97
N LEU A 20 6.40 -3.17 10.87
CA LEU A 20 6.95 -4.53 10.78
C LEU A 20 8.23 -4.73 11.61
N GLU A 21 8.84 -3.64 12.08
CA GLU A 21 10.05 -3.71 12.88
C GLU A 21 9.73 -4.14 14.32
N ASN A 22 10.53 -5.07 14.86
CA ASN A 22 10.39 -5.61 16.22
C ASN A 22 8.95 -6.07 16.55
N MET A 23 8.26 -6.67 15.58
CA MET A 23 6.90 -7.17 15.78
C MET A 23 6.89 -8.30 16.81
N ASP A 24 6.16 -8.11 17.90
CA ASP A 24 5.91 -9.14 18.89
C ASP A 24 4.70 -10.03 18.52
N ASN A 25 4.52 -11.11 19.26
CA ASN A 25 3.42 -12.06 19.03
C ASN A 25 2.04 -11.41 19.15
N GLN A 26 1.87 -10.43 20.04
CA GLN A 26 0.58 -9.80 20.27
C GLN A 26 0.19 -8.90 19.08
N ARG A 27 1.14 -8.11 18.58
CA ARG A 27 0.97 -7.27 17.38
C ARG A 27 0.73 -8.13 16.15
N PHE A 28 1.47 -9.23 16.01
CA PHE A 28 1.28 -10.17 14.91
C PHE A 28 -0.13 -10.78 14.91
N GLU A 29 -0.60 -11.31 16.04
CA GLU A 29 -1.94 -11.90 16.13
C GLU A 29 -3.05 -10.86 15.93
N SER A 30 -2.86 -9.64 16.44
CA SER A 30 -3.81 -8.53 16.22
C SER A 30 -3.91 -8.17 14.73
N TYR A 31 -2.77 -8.09 14.04
CA TYR A 31 -2.71 -7.81 12.61
C TYR A 31 -3.29 -8.95 11.77
N LYS A 32 -2.98 -10.21 12.12
CA LYS A 32 -3.56 -11.38 11.47
C LYS A 32 -5.09 -11.35 11.56
N SER A 33 -5.62 -11.06 12.75
CA SER A 33 -7.05 -10.88 12.94
C SER A 33 -7.63 -9.76 12.07
N LEU A 34 -6.92 -8.63 11.92
CA LEU A 34 -7.35 -7.57 11.00
C LEU A 34 -7.45 -8.08 9.56
N VAL A 35 -6.41 -8.76 9.05
CA VAL A 35 -6.35 -9.26 7.67
C VAL A 35 -7.45 -10.29 7.39
N GLU A 36 -7.73 -11.19 8.34
CA GLU A 36 -8.81 -12.19 8.20
C GLU A 36 -10.19 -11.54 8.03
N ASN A 37 -10.37 -10.31 8.53
CA ASN A 37 -11.62 -9.55 8.42
C ASN A 37 -11.72 -8.69 7.14
N LEU A 38 -10.69 -8.67 6.27
CA LEU A 38 -10.65 -7.84 5.06
C LEU A 38 -11.49 -8.35 3.86
N LYS A 39 -12.21 -9.47 3.98
CA LYS A 39 -12.86 -10.12 2.82
C LYS A 39 -13.90 -9.25 2.09
N GLN A 40 -14.47 -8.25 2.75
CA GLN A 40 -15.50 -7.36 2.20
C GLN A 40 -15.12 -5.87 2.29
N CYS A 41 -13.88 -5.57 2.67
CA CYS A 41 -13.38 -4.20 2.80
C CYS A 41 -11.94 -4.12 2.26
N GLY A 42 -11.62 -3.06 1.54
CA GLY A 42 -10.25 -2.76 1.20
C GLY A 42 -9.51 -2.13 2.38
N ILE A 43 -8.20 -2.36 2.44
CA ILE A 43 -7.31 -1.63 3.35
C ILE A 43 -6.36 -0.76 2.54
N PHE A 44 -6.18 0.46 3.01
CA PHE A 44 -5.24 1.43 2.47
C PHE A 44 -4.23 1.78 3.55
N TRP A 45 -3.04 1.19 3.46
CA TRP A 45 -1.98 1.36 4.43
C TRP A 45 -1.10 2.56 4.06
N VAL A 46 -1.02 3.55 4.95
CA VAL A 46 -0.13 4.71 4.81
C VAL A 46 1.21 4.41 5.48
N THR A 47 2.30 4.51 4.72
CA THR A 47 3.67 4.14 5.14
C THR A 47 4.66 5.24 4.76
N GLY A 48 5.84 5.22 5.39
CA GLY A 48 6.96 6.08 4.99
C GLY A 48 7.49 5.76 3.59
N LEU A 49 8.14 6.76 2.98
CA LEU A 49 8.82 6.65 1.69
C LEU A 49 9.90 5.57 1.70
N SER A 50 9.83 4.64 0.75
CA SER A 50 10.74 3.50 0.66
C SER A 50 11.24 3.22 -0.76
N GLN A 51 10.47 3.62 -1.77
CA GLN A 51 10.80 3.41 -3.19
C GLN A 51 11.38 4.67 -3.86
N ILE A 52 10.83 5.84 -3.50
CA ILE A 52 11.26 7.14 -4.02
C ILE A 52 11.67 7.99 -2.83
N GLN A 53 12.81 8.67 -2.91
CA GLN A 53 13.33 9.52 -1.83
C GLN A 53 13.41 8.81 -0.45
N CYS A 54 13.69 7.51 -0.47
CA CYS A 54 13.78 6.67 0.72
C CYS A 54 14.70 7.27 1.79
N GLN A 55 14.16 7.47 2.98
CA GLN A 55 14.92 7.93 4.16
C GLN A 55 15.19 6.79 5.16
N ASP A 56 14.32 5.77 5.19
CA ASP A 56 14.42 4.64 6.10
C ASP A 56 14.04 3.34 5.39
N LEU A 57 15.01 2.45 5.26
CA LEU A 57 14.88 1.19 4.53
C LEU A 57 13.90 0.22 5.19
N ARG A 58 13.57 0.40 6.48
CA ARG A 58 12.65 -0.49 7.21
C ARG A 58 11.24 -0.46 6.65
N PHE A 59 10.81 0.67 6.07
CA PHE A 59 9.52 0.78 5.39
C PHE A 59 9.47 -0.01 4.06
N GLY A 60 10.61 -0.38 3.48
CA GLY A 60 10.67 -1.12 2.22
C GLY A 60 9.99 -2.50 2.26
N GLN A 61 9.83 -3.07 3.46
CA GLN A 61 9.17 -4.35 3.67
C GLN A 61 7.66 -4.30 3.38
N ILE A 62 7.03 -3.13 3.55
CA ILE A 62 5.57 -2.95 3.45
C ILE A 62 5.05 -3.30 2.05
N THR A 63 5.76 -2.88 1.00
CA THR A 63 5.36 -3.16 -0.39
C THR A 63 5.30 -4.67 -0.67
N GLY A 64 6.35 -5.40 -0.30
CA GLY A 64 6.41 -6.85 -0.52
C GLY A 64 5.34 -7.59 0.28
N PHE A 65 5.17 -7.19 1.54
CA PHE A 65 4.15 -7.73 2.43
C PHE A 65 2.73 -7.54 1.87
N ALA A 66 2.40 -6.33 1.41
CA ALA A 66 1.11 -6.01 0.81
C ALA A 66 0.85 -6.83 -0.46
N ARG A 67 1.86 -7.02 -1.32
CA ARG A 67 1.75 -7.85 -2.53
C ARG A 67 1.44 -9.31 -2.19
N THR A 68 2.14 -9.87 -1.20
CA THR A 68 1.89 -11.24 -0.73
C THR A 68 0.47 -11.39 -0.22
N ILE A 69 0.03 -10.54 0.71
CA ILE A 69 -1.33 -10.60 1.27
C ILE A 69 -2.39 -10.46 0.19
N ARG A 70 -2.24 -9.49 -0.72
CA ARG A 70 -3.17 -9.26 -1.84
C ARG A 70 -3.29 -10.50 -2.72
N SER A 71 -2.18 -11.18 -3.02
CA SER A 71 -2.18 -12.36 -3.88
C SER A 71 -2.68 -13.63 -3.19
N GLU A 72 -2.35 -13.84 -1.91
CA GLU A 72 -2.70 -15.06 -1.17
C GLU A 72 -4.12 -15.01 -0.60
N MET A 73 -4.56 -13.84 -0.15
CA MET A 73 -5.85 -13.66 0.53
C MET A 73 -6.94 -13.12 -0.39
N LEU A 74 -6.59 -12.70 -1.62
CA LEU A 74 -7.51 -12.10 -2.60
C LEU A 74 -8.25 -10.88 -2.03
N VAL A 75 -7.55 -10.02 -1.30
CA VAL A 75 -8.08 -8.80 -0.68
C VAL A 75 -7.57 -7.54 -1.38
N ASP A 76 -8.38 -6.49 -1.36
CA ASP A 76 -8.00 -5.17 -1.85
C ASP A 76 -7.05 -4.51 -0.84
N PHE A 77 -5.75 -4.74 -1.01
CA PHE A 77 -4.71 -4.19 -0.14
C PHE A 77 -3.86 -3.17 -0.89
N ALA A 78 -4.11 -1.90 -0.62
CA ALA A 78 -3.33 -0.79 -1.13
C ALA A 78 -2.28 -0.31 -0.11
N THR A 79 -1.16 0.19 -0.64
CA THR A 79 -0.14 0.92 0.11
C THR A 79 0.04 2.30 -0.49
N CYS A 80 0.23 3.30 0.37
CA CYS A 80 0.59 4.66 -0.04
C CYS A 80 1.81 5.12 0.74
N GLU A 81 2.91 5.30 0.02
CA GLU A 81 4.10 5.95 0.57
C GLU A 81 3.86 7.46 0.63
N VAL A 82 4.15 8.11 1.76
CA VAL A 82 3.95 9.56 1.91
C VAL A 82 5.12 10.22 2.62
N ASP A 83 5.46 11.44 2.19
CA ASP A 83 6.28 12.39 2.97
C ASP A 83 5.44 13.14 4.02
N ASN A 84 4.15 13.31 3.75
CA ASN A 84 3.19 13.97 4.61
C ASN A 84 1.87 13.19 4.61
N VAL A 85 1.50 12.69 5.80
CA VAL A 85 0.28 11.92 6.06
C VAL A 85 -0.99 12.59 5.53
N ASN A 86 -1.09 13.92 5.53
CA ASN A 86 -2.30 14.62 5.07
C ASN A 86 -2.59 14.37 3.58
N THR A 87 -1.57 14.11 2.77
CA THR A 87 -1.71 13.88 1.33
C THR A 87 -2.32 12.51 1.02
N SER A 88 -2.33 11.60 2.00
CA SER A 88 -2.91 10.26 1.84
C SER A 88 -4.42 10.27 1.63
N LEU A 89 -5.13 11.29 2.12
CA LEU A 89 -6.60 11.35 2.05
C LEU A 89 -7.11 11.48 0.61
N ASP A 90 -6.44 12.28 -0.21
CA ASP A 90 -6.80 12.44 -1.62
C ASP A 90 -6.56 11.15 -2.41
N VAL A 91 -5.49 10.44 -2.09
CA VAL A 91 -5.16 9.14 -2.70
C VAL A 91 -6.12 8.05 -2.22
N PHE A 92 -6.54 8.10 -0.96
CA PHE A 92 -7.56 7.20 -0.43
C PHE A 92 -8.89 7.33 -1.18
N GLY A 93 -9.30 8.56 -1.54
CA GLY A 93 -10.47 8.78 -2.40
C GLY A 93 -10.37 8.05 -3.74
N LYS A 94 -9.18 8.04 -4.37
CA LYS A 94 -8.93 7.27 -5.60
C LYS A 94 -9.05 5.76 -5.38
N PHE A 95 -8.55 5.27 -4.25
CA PHE A 95 -8.70 3.87 -3.88
C PHE A 95 -10.17 3.49 -3.68
N GLN A 96 -10.99 4.33 -3.07
CA GLN A 96 -12.40 4.02 -2.82
C GLN A 96 -13.23 3.82 -4.09
N ILE A 97 -12.93 4.56 -5.17
CA ILE A 97 -13.64 4.44 -6.45
C ILE A 97 -13.06 3.37 -7.40
N ARG A 98 -12.08 2.58 -6.95
CA ARG A 98 -11.33 1.58 -7.76
C ARG A 98 -12.21 0.55 -8.48
N LYS A 99 -13.43 0.30 -8.02
CA LYS A 99 -14.36 -0.68 -8.60
C LYS A 99 -15.23 -0.11 -9.73
N GLU A 100 -15.21 1.21 -9.94
CA GLU A 100 -16.04 1.88 -10.94
C GLU A 100 -15.40 1.88 -12.34
N ASP A 101 -14.07 1.76 -12.44
CA ASP A 101 -13.30 1.81 -13.69
C ASP A 101 -13.11 0.41 -14.31
N GLY A 102 -14.19 -0.34 -14.53
CA GLY A 102 -14.19 -1.76 -14.95
C GLY A 102 -13.42 -2.14 -16.24
N THR A 103 -12.68 -1.20 -16.82
CA THR A 103 -11.78 -1.31 -17.97
C THR A 103 -10.30 -1.46 -17.61
N LEU A 104 -9.86 -1.03 -16.42
CA LEU A 104 -8.46 -1.06 -15.99
C LEU A 104 -8.29 -1.88 -14.69
N LYS A 105 -7.17 -2.59 -14.58
CA LYS A 105 -6.82 -3.28 -13.33
C LYS A 105 -6.60 -2.22 -12.25
N PRO A 106 -7.25 -2.33 -11.08
CA PRO A 106 -7.09 -1.34 -10.03
C PRO A 106 -5.64 -1.30 -9.53
N GLU A 107 -5.16 -0.07 -9.35
CA GLU A 107 -3.85 0.23 -8.80
C GLU A 107 -3.91 0.12 -7.27
N PHE A 108 -2.83 -0.38 -6.67
CA PHE A 108 -2.76 -0.62 -5.23
C PHE A 108 -1.45 -0.14 -4.61
N GLU A 109 -0.58 0.48 -5.40
CA GLU A 109 0.72 0.94 -4.96
C GLU A 109 0.88 2.39 -5.38
N TYR A 110 0.79 3.27 -4.39
CA TYR A 110 0.80 4.70 -4.54
C TYR A 110 1.99 5.31 -3.81
N ALA A 111 2.43 6.47 -4.27
CA ALA A 111 3.30 7.36 -3.52
C ALA A 111 2.77 8.80 -3.64
N SER A 112 2.84 9.59 -2.57
CA SER A 112 2.49 11.00 -2.57
C SER A 112 3.66 11.79 -2.00
N ILE A 113 4.27 12.64 -2.84
CA ILE A 113 5.46 13.42 -2.50
C ILE A 113 5.21 14.84 -2.99
N ASP A 114 5.43 15.84 -2.14
CA ASP A 114 5.21 17.25 -2.46
C ASP A 114 3.81 17.51 -3.08
N ASN A 115 2.77 16.89 -2.52
CA ASN A 115 1.38 16.89 -3.03
C ASN A 115 1.18 16.32 -4.45
N THR A 116 2.16 15.58 -4.97
CA THR A 116 2.07 14.89 -6.26
C THR A 116 1.87 13.40 -6.04
N THR A 117 0.77 12.85 -6.57
CA THR A 117 0.52 11.40 -6.54
C THR A 117 1.23 10.70 -7.70
N TYR A 118 2.00 9.67 -7.38
CA TYR A 118 2.58 8.71 -8.29
C TYR A 118 1.89 7.35 -8.10
N THR A 119 1.80 6.60 -9.19
CA THR A 119 1.32 5.22 -9.17
C THR A 119 2.41 4.33 -9.74
N LEU A 120 2.65 3.19 -9.08
CA LEU A 120 3.65 2.26 -9.55
C LEU A 120 3.12 1.40 -10.70
N LEU A 121 3.49 1.78 -11.91
CA LEU A 121 3.27 0.96 -13.09
C LEU A 121 4.52 0.14 -13.38
N LEU A 122 4.36 -1.19 -13.41
CA LEU A 122 5.32 -2.09 -14.02
C LEU A 122 5.31 -1.88 -15.54
N ASN A 123 6.00 -0.84 -16.00
CA ASN A 123 6.33 -0.72 -17.40
C ASN A 123 7.44 -1.73 -17.70
N ALA A 124 7.09 -2.79 -18.43
CA ALA A 124 8.07 -3.66 -19.06
C ALA A 124 8.90 -2.79 -20.02
N ARG A 125 9.99 -2.21 -19.51
CA ARG A 125 10.98 -1.55 -20.36
C ARG A 125 11.45 -2.63 -21.34
N ARG A 126 11.13 -2.48 -22.62
CA ARG A 126 11.86 -3.15 -23.70
C ARG A 126 13.34 -2.98 -23.37
N ALA A 127 14.07 -4.09 -23.25
CA ALA A 127 15.52 -4.07 -23.29
C ALA A 127 15.90 -3.33 -24.58
N VAL A 128 16.34 -2.08 -24.46
CA VAL A 128 16.98 -1.38 -25.57
C VAL A 128 18.40 -1.92 -25.57
N GLU A 129 18.74 -2.69 -26.60
CA GLU A 129 20.12 -3.05 -26.90
C GLU A 129 20.97 -1.79 -26.90
N VAL A 130 22.01 -1.77 -26.07
CA VAL A 130 23.06 -0.79 -26.16
C VAL A 130 23.94 -1.24 -27.32
N GLU A 131 23.74 -0.66 -28.51
CA GLU A 131 24.78 -0.70 -29.54
C GLU A 131 25.95 0.17 -29.03
N LEU A 132 27.09 -0.48 -28.87
CA LEU A 132 28.38 0.16 -28.60
C LEU A 132 28.93 0.66 -29.93
N GLU A 133 29.06 1.97 -30.09
CA GLU A 133 30.03 2.57 -31.02
C GLU A 133 31.38 2.80 -30.33
#